data_AF-A0A829YNJ0-F1
#
_entry.id   AF-A0A829YNJ0-F1
#
_cell.length_a   1.000
_cell.length_b   1.000
_cell.length_c   1.000
_cell.angle_alpha   90.00
_cell.angle_beta   90.00
_cell.angle_gamma   90.00
#
_symmetry.space_group_name_H-M   'P 1'
#
loop_
_entity.id
_entity.type
_entity.pdbx_description
1 polymer ?
#
loop_
_entity_poly.entity_id
_entity_poly.type
_entity_poly.pdbx_seq_one_letter_code
_entity_poly.pdbx_strand_id
1 'polypeptide(L)'
;MSSHSSVLVTCALALMLLPLPGMAQQSSTDAQSAAEKRDGRHDFDFAIGTWKTQLRRLVKPLTGSTTWVAMQGTTVVRKVWDGRANLAELTLDTADGPVYVLSLRLYNPQARQWSLNAANASGGTLSVPTVGEFKDGRGEFYDQEVFDGRTILVRNVWSDITADSCRFEQSFSDDGGKTWEVNWIAVDTRVKE
;
A
#
# COMPACT_ATOMS: atom_id res chain seq x y z
N MET A 1 9.93 -67.18 18.44
CA MET A 1 9.82 -68.66 18.26
C MET A 1 8.73 -69.09 19.24
N SER A 2 7.55 -69.58 18.88
CA SER A 2 7.12 -70.41 17.76
C SER A 2 5.61 -70.20 17.55
N SER A 3 5.18 -70.38 16.30
CA SER A 3 3.79 -70.40 15.84
C SER A 3 3.14 -71.74 16.18
N HIS A 4 1.82 -71.77 16.46
CA HIS A 4 0.92 -72.82 15.95
C HIS A 4 -0.54 -72.35 15.88
N SER A 5 -1.11 -72.46 14.68
CA SER A 5 -2.51 -72.28 14.30
C SER A 5 -3.45 -73.34 14.90
N SER A 6 -4.73 -73.02 15.05
CA SER A 6 -5.85 -73.95 14.78
C SER A 6 -7.19 -73.22 14.67
N VAL A 7 -7.98 -73.65 13.68
CA VAL A 7 -9.28 -73.15 13.21
C VAL A 7 -10.41 -74.00 13.78
N LEU A 8 -11.57 -73.41 14.11
CA LEU A 8 -12.90 -74.02 14.26
C LEU A 8 -13.94 -72.89 14.10
N VAL A 9 -14.57 -72.68 12.94
CA VAL A 9 -15.79 -73.31 12.37
C VAL A 9 -17.11 -72.86 13.05
N THR A 10 -17.97 -72.29 12.18
CA THR A 10 -19.44 -72.11 12.20
C THR A 10 -20.10 -71.09 13.14
N CYS A 11 -20.73 -70.07 12.55
CA CYS A 11 -22.19 -70.04 12.40
C CYS A 11 -22.62 -68.98 11.38
N ALA A 12 -23.48 -69.40 10.45
CA ALA A 12 -24.07 -68.57 9.42
C ALA A 12 -25.24 -67.76 10.00
N LEU A 13 -25.26 -66.44 9.75
CA LEU A 13 -26.47 -65.63 9.78
C LEU A 13 -26.47 -64.75 8.54
N ALA A 14 -27.33 -65.08 7.58
CA ALA A 14 -27.59 -64.27 6.40
C ALA A 14 -28.56 -63.14 6.80
N LEU A 15 -28.03 -61.92 6.97
CA LEU A 15 -28.83 -60.69 7.07
C LEU A 15 -28.87 -60.04 5.69
N MET A 16 -30.09 -59.94 5.12
CA MET A 16 -30.37 -59.21 3.89
C MET A 16 -30.06 -57.73 4.09
N LEU A 17 -29.05 -57.22 3.37
CA LEU A 17 -28.73 -55.79 3.26
C LEU A 17 -29.60 -55.16 2.17
N LEU A 18 -30.58 -54.36 2.56
CA LEU A 18 -31.21 -53.37 1.67
C LEU A 18 -30.33 -52.10 1.67
N PRO A 19 -29.95 -51.54 0.51
CA PRO A 19 -29.22 -50.29 0.47
C PRO A 19 -30.17 -49.13 0.82
N LEU A 20 -29.97 -48.54 1.99
CA LEU A 20 -30.51 -47.21 2.30
C LEU A 20 -29.89 -46.21 1.30
N PRO A 21 -30.66 -45.35 0.64
CA PRO A 21 -30.11 -44.28 -0.17
C PRO A 21 -29.28 -43.37 0.75
N GLY A 22 -27.97 -43.44 0.60
CA GLY A 22 -27.04 -42.54 1.29
C GLY A 22 -27.39 -41.11 0.91
N MET A 23 -27.79 -40.31 1.90
CA MET A 23 -27.72 -38.87 1.78
C MET A 23 -26.24 -38.53 1.66
N ALA A 24 -25.77 -38.43 0.41
CA ALA A 24 -24.49 -37.82 0.12
C ALA A 24 -24.58 -36.38 0.63
N GLN A 25 -24.02 -36.16 1.82
CA GLN A 25 -23.77 -34.83 2.33
C GLN A 25 -22.81 -34.21 1.33
N GLN A 26 -23.36 -33.39 0.43
CA GLN A 26 -22.57 -32.49 -0.40
C GLN A 26 -21.72 -31.72 0.58
N SER A 27 -20.45 -32.09 0.69
CA SER A 27 -19.41 -31.21 1.18
C SER A 27 -19.65 -29.92 0.44
N SER A 28 -20.19 -28.94 1.16
CA SER A 28 -20.24 -27.56 0.70
C SER A 28 -18.83 -27.27 0.26
N THR A 29 -18.67 -27.27 -1.06
CA THR A 29 -17.46 -26.88 -1.75
C THR A 29 -16.91 -25.69 -0.99
N ASP A 30 -15.61 -25.70 -0.71
CA ASP A 30 -14.81 -24.58 -0.21
C ASP A 30 -14.93 -23.37 -1.16
N ALA A 31 -16.15 -22.86 -1.30
CA ALA A 31 -16.55 -21.61 -1.91
C ALA A 31 -16.53 -20.52 -0.84
N GLN A 32 -15.62 -20.66 0.13
CA GLN A 32 -14.91 -19.49 0.60
C GLN A 32 -14.01 -19.09 -0.56
N SER A 33 -14.60 -18.31 -1.48
CA SER A 33 -13.88 -17.55 -2.50
C SER A 33 -12.65 -16.99 -1.81
N ALA A 34 -11.48 -17.58 -2.09
CA ALA A 34 -10.23 -16.90 -1.90
C ALA A 34 -10.37 -15.67 -2.77
N ALA A 35 -10.78 -14.55 -2.16
CA ALA A 35 -11.02 -13.31 -2.85
C ALA A 35 -9.87 -13.12 -3.82
N GLU A 36 -10.18 -13.11 -5.12
CA GLU A 36 -9.15 -13.01 -6.15
C GLU A 36 -8.26 -11.85 -5.75
N LYS A 37 -7.00 -12.18 -5.47
CA LYS A 37 -6.07 -11.24 -4.89
C LYS A 37 -6.07 -10.02 -5.82
N ARG A 38 -6.34 -8.83 -5.28
CA ARG A 38 -6.52 -7.59 -6.06
C ARG A 38 -5.28 -7.34 -6.93
N ASP A 39 -5.49 -6.84 -8.15
CA ASP A 39 -4.42 -6.51 -9.08
C ASP A 39 -3.64 -5.29 -8.58
N GLY A 40 -4.29 -4.13 -8.41
CA GLY A 40 -3.67 -2.95 -7.79
C GLY A 40 -2.89 -2.04 -8.76
N ARG A 41 -2.76 -2.43 -10.04
CA ARG A 41 -2.04 -1.62 -11.04
C ARG A 41 -2.71 -0.28 -11.42
N HIS A 42 -3.96 -0.08 -11.00
CA HIS A 42 -4.75 1.12 -11.29
C HIS A 42 -4.93 2.02 -10.06
N ASP A 43 -4.20 1.73 -8.97
CA ASP A 43 -4.43 2.36 -7.67
C ASP A 43 -4.19 3.86 -7.67
N PHE A 44 -3.31 4.34 -8.55
CA PHE A 44 -2.99 5.75 -8.69
C PHE A 44 -3.69 6.43 -9.87
N ASP A 45 -4.62 5.76 -10.57
CA ASP A 45 -5.31 6.36 -11.72
C ASP A 45 -6.08 7.63 -11.33
N PHE A 46 -6.59 7.69 -10.09
CA PHE A 46 -7.23 8.88 -9.55
C PHE A 46 -6.31 10.11 -9.61
N ALA A 47 -4.99 9.94 -9.45
CA ALA A 47 -4.04 11.03 -9.30
C ALA A 47 -3.66 11.69 -10.64
N ILE A 48 -3.95 11.05 -11.78
CA ILE A 48 -3.58 11.59 -13.10
C ILE A 48 -4.28 12.94 -13.34
N GLY A 49 -3.51 13.93 -13.82
CA GLY A 49 -4.00 15.28 -14.12
C GLY A 49 -3.25 16.37 -13.34
N THR A 50 -3.87 17.55 -13.28
CA THR A 50 -3.31 18.75 -12.63
C THR A 50 -4.09 19.10 -11.37
N TRP A 51 -3.36 19.45 -10.32
CA TRP A 51 -3.89 19.66 -8.97
C TRP A 51 -3.33 20.93 -8.36
N LYS A 52 -4.16 21.67 -7.62
CA LYS A 52 -3.68 22.65 -6.64
C LYS A 52 -3.33 21.91 -5.36
N THR A 53 -2.13 22.15 -4.85
CA THR A 53 -1.59 21.50 -3.67
C THR A 53 -1.50 22.51 -2.53
N GLN A 54 -2.18 22.23 -1.42
CA GLN A 54 -1.93 22.90 -0.15
C GLN A 54 -1.03 22.03 0.69
N LEU A 55 0.15 22.55 1.05
CA LEU A 55 1.18 21.79 1.73
C LEU A 55 1.50 22.37 3.11
N ARG A 56 1.68 21.50 4.09
CA ARG A 56 2.30 21.83 5.38
C ARG A 56 3.43 20.84 5.65
N ARG A 57 4.61 21.36 6.01
CA ARG A 57 5.77 20.57 6.40
C ARG A 57 6.23 20.95 7.81
N LEU A 58 6.53 19.95 8.64
CA LEU A 58 7.08 20.13 9.97
C LEU A 58 8.56 20.50 9.87
N VAL A 59 8.95 21.51 10.63
CA VAL A 59 10.35 21.95 10.74
C VAL A 59 11.05 21.08 11.77
N LYS A 60 12.20 20.47 11.41
CA LYS A 60 13.00 19.61 12.32
C LYS A 60 12.17 18.46 12.94
N PRO A 61 11.68 17.50 12.13
CA PRO A 61 10.96 16.34 12.66
C PRO A 61 11.85 15.53 13.62
N LEU A 62 11.22 14.79 14.54
CA LEU A 62 11.83 13.97 15.59
C LEU A 62 12.67 14.75 16.62
N THR A 63 12.37 16.04 16.79
CA THR A 63 13.01 16.90 17.81
C THR A 63 12.00 17.45 18.84
N GLY A 64 10.74 17.04 18.77
CA GLY A 64 9.64 17.64 19.54
C GLY A 64 9.13 18.97 18.99
N SER A 65 9.50 19.29 17.73
CA SER A 65 9.05 20.50 17.05
C SER A 65 7.54 20.48 16.83
N THR A 66 6.93 21.67 16.93
CA THR A 66 5.52 21.90 16.59
C THR A 66 5.38 22.98 15.51
N THR A 67 6.50 23.42 14.94
CA THR A 67 6.54 24.51 13.95
C THR A 67 6.30 23.96 12.56
N TRP A 68 5.24 24.44 11.91
CA TRP A 68 4.87 24.06 10.55
C TRP A 68 5.10 25.21 9.57
N VAL A 69 5.67 24.90 8.41
CA VAL A 69 5.72 25.81 7.27
C VAL A 69 4.62 25.43 6.30
N ALA A 70 3.76 26.40 5.96
CA ALA A 70 2.73 26.25 4.95
C ALA A 70 3.25 26.75 3.60
N MET A 71 2.93 26.00 2.55
CA MET A 71 3.24 26.30 1.17
C MET A 71 2.04 25.96 0.29
N GLN A 72 2.00 26.52 -0.89
CA GLN A 72 1.04 26.14 -1.92
C GLN A 72 1.80 25.83 -3.20
N GLY A 73 1.17 25.07 -4.09
CA GLY A 73 1.80 24.69 -5.33
C GLY A 73 0.85 24.05 -6.31
N THR A 74 1.43 23.50 -7.35
CA THR A 74 0.73 22.72 -8.36
C THR A 74 1.41 21.37 -8.51
N THR A 75 0.64 20.30 -8.41
CA THR A 75 1.10 18.94 -8.78
C THR A 75 0.56 18.60 -10.16
N VAL A 76 1.43 18.13 -11.05
CA VAL A 76 1.06 17.54 -12.34
C VAL A 76 1.46 16.07 -12.31
N VAL A 77 0.50 15.17 -12.53
CA VAL A 77 0.74 13.73 -12.58
C VAL A 77 0.45 13.21 -13.98
N ARG A 78 1.46 12.58 -14.59
CA ARG A 78 1.37 12.00 -15.94
C ARG A 78 1.68 10.51 -15.94
N LYS A 79 1.04 9.80 -16.88
CA LYS A 79 1.31 8.39 -17.13
C LYS A 79 2.73 8.19 -17.66
N VAL A 80 3.32 7.07 -17.30
CA VAL A 80 4.57 6.53 -17.86
C VAL A 80 4.28 5.12 -18.37
N TRP A 81 4.74 4.81 -19.59
CA TRP A 81 4.46 3.53 -20.27
C TRP A 81 2.97 3.14 -20.25
N ASP A 82 2.12 4.08 -20.68
CA ASP A 82 0.67 3.90 -20.76
C ASP A 82 0.01 3.50 -19.41
N GLY A 83 0.51 4.07 -18.31
CA GLY A 83 -0.07 3.89 -16.99
C GLY A 83 0.51 2.72 -16.18
N ARG A 84 1.50 2.00 -16.71
CA ARG A 84 2.28 1.00 -15.92
C ARG A 84 3.13 1.65 -14.82
N ALA A 85 3.34 2.96 -14.93
CA ALA A 85 3.93 3.82 -13.93
C ALA A 85 3.30 5.23 -14.06
N ASN A 86 3.56 6.10 -13.10
CA ASN A 86 3.27 7.53 -13.23
C ASN A 86 4.38 8.39 -12.61
N LEU A 87 4.47 9.62 -13.08
CA LEU A 87 5.36 10.63 -12.54
C LEU A 87 4.50 11.79 -12.03
N ALA A 88 4.60 12.06 -10.74
CA ALA A 88 4.07 13.27 -10.12
C ALA A 88 5.18 14.31 -10.00
N GLU A 89 4.96 15.51 -10.51
CA GLU A 89 5.86 16.66 -10.43
C GLU A 89 5.13 17.77 -9.66
N LEU A 90 5.66 18.14 -8.49
CA LEU A 90 5.15 19.18 -7.61
C LEU A 90 6.06 20.40 -7.70
N THR A 91 5.48 21.54 -8.07
CA THR A 91 6.11 22.85 -7.97
C THR A 91 5.47 23.62 -6.82
N LEU A 92 6.25 23.96 -5.81
CA LEU A 92 5.83 24.77 -4.66
C LEU A 92 6.27 26.22 -4.86
N ASP A 93 5.34 27.14 -4.63
CA ASP A 93 5.59 28.57 -4.65
C ASP A 93 6.15 29.00 -3.29
N THR A 94 7.40 29.46 -3.26
CA THR A 94 8.04 29.97 -2.04
C THR A 94 8.64 31.36 -2.27
N ALA A 95 8.88 32.09 -1.18
CA ALA A 95 9.44 33.45 -1.25
C ALA A 95 10.84 33.50 -1.88
N ASP A 96 11.62 32.42 -1.72
CA ASP A 96 13.01 32.32 -2.21
C ASP A 96 13.09 31.72 -3.63
N GLY A 97 11.93 31.51 -4.28
CA GLY A 97 11.79 30.89 -5.59
C GLY A 97 11.07 29.54 -5.55
N PRO A 98 10.78 28.94 -6.72
CA PRO A 98 10.06 27.68 -6.78
C PRO A 98 10.91 26.52 -6.25
N VAL A 99 10.28 25.63 -5.48
CA VAL A 99 10.84 24.33 -5.08
C VAL A 99 10.20 23.22 -5.90
N TYR A 100 11.04 22.34 -6.45
CA TYR A 100 10.58 21.25 -7.32
C TYR A 100 10.82 19.90 -6.64
N VAL A 101 9.74 19.13 -6.52
CA VAL A 101 9.74 17.77 -5.98
C VAL A 101 9.10 16.85 -7.02
N LEU A 102 9.59 15.63 -7.15
CA LEU A 102 8.92 14.61 -7.94
C LEU A 102 8.72 13.31 -7.16
N SER A 103 7.79 12.49 -7.64
CA SER A 103 7.61 11.11 -7.21
C SER A 103 7.41 10.24 -8.44
N LEU A 104 8.39 9.38 -8.74
CA LEU A 104 8.25 8.32 -9.74
C LEU A 104 7.63 7.10 -9.05
N ARG A 105 6.42 6.73 -9.48
CA ARG A 105 5.66 5.61 -8.91
C ARG A 105 5.70 4.43 -9.87
N LEU A 106 6.27 3.31 -9.42
CA LEU A 106 6.46 2.09 -10.21
C LEU A 106 5.64 0.96 -9.62
N TYR A 107 4.86 0.27 -10.46
CA TYR A 107 4.10 -0.90 -10.04
C TYR A 107 4.88 -2.20 -10.30
N ASN A 108 5.03 -3.03 -9.28
CA ASN A 108 5.60 -4.37 -9.40
C ASN A 108 4.46 -5.41 -9.51
N PRO A 109 4.23 -6.04 -10.67
CA PRO A 109 3.13 -6.98 -10.87
C PRO A 109 3.31 -8.32 -10.14
N GLN A 110 4.55 -8.70 -9.79
CA GLN A 110 4.80 -9.94 -9.04
C GLN A 110 4.45 -9.76 -7.56
N ALA A 111 4.92 -8.66 -6.96
CA ALA A 111 4.63 -8.32 -5.56
C ALA A 111 3.23 -7.70 -5.38
N ARG A 112 2.66 -7.14 -6.46
CA ARG A 112 1.41 -6.36 -6.49
C ARG A 112 1.44 -5.11 -5.61
N GLN A 113 2.60 -4.47 -5.61
CA GLN A 113 2.89 -3.30 -4.79
C GLN A 113 3.43 -2.18 -5.66
N TRP A 114 3.23 -0.95 -5.19
CA TRP A 114 3.89 0.22 -5.75
C TRP A 114 5.12 0.59 -4.94
N SER A 115 6.14 1.08 -5.62
CA SER A 115 7.24 1.84 -5.03
C SER A 115 7.13 3.31 -5.39
N LEU A 116 7.27 4.19 -4.41
CA LEU A 116 7.22 5.65 -4.58
C LEU A 116 8.64 6.19 -4.36
N ASN A 117 9.27 6.62 -5.45
CA ASN A 117 10.66 7.09 -5.49
C ASN A 117 10.65 8.62 -5.54
N ALA A 118 10.92 9.29 -4.42
CA ALA A 118 10.88 10.74 -4.35
C ALA A 118 12.21 11.37 -4.76
N ALA A 119 12.18 12.59 -5.28
CA ALA A 119 13.37 13.38 -5.55
C ALA A 119 13.09 14.87 -5.33
N ASN A 120 14.12 15.62 -4.96
CA ASN A 120 14.12 17.08 -5.02
C ASN A 120 15.13 17.54 -6.08
N ALA A 121 14.76 18.52 -6.90
CA ALA A 121 15.64 19.06 -7.94
C ALA A 121 16.96 19.62 -7.39
N SER A 122 17.01 20.09 -6.14
CA SER A 122 18.25 20.53 -5.50
C SER A 122 19.16 19.39 -5.02
N GLY A 123 18.61 18.19 -4.84
CA GLY A 123 19.34 17.02 -4.35
C GLY A 123 19.90 16.13 -5.46
N GLY A 124 19.22 16.03 -6.60
CA GLY A 124 19.69 15.28 -7.77
C GLY A 124 19.71 13.75 -7.61
N THR A 125 19.10 13.20 -6.55
CA THR A 125 19.04 11.76 -6.27
C THR A 125 17.62 11.30 -5.94
N LEU A 126 17.33 10.03 -6.20
CA LEU A 126 16.11 9.39 -5.70
C LEU A 126 16.30 8.97 -4.24
N SER A 127 15.26 9.14 -3.43
CA SER A 127 15.18 8.64 -2.06
C SER A 127 15.14 7.11 -2.02
N VAL A 128 15.29 6.54 -0.82
CA VAL A 128 14.83 5.16 -0.58
C VAL A 128 13.33 5.11 -0.95
N PRO A 129 12.88 4.11 -1.72
CA PRO A 129 11.48 4.04 -2.10
C PRO A 129 10.63 3.52 -0.96
N THR A 130 9.57 4.24 -0.60
CA THR A 130 8.46 3.65 0.15
C THR A 130 7.73 2.62 -0.71
N VAL A 131 7.46 1.44 -0.17
CA VAL A 131 6.80 0.32 -0.85
C VAL A 131 5.51 -0.06 -0.14
N GLY A 132 4.46 -0.35 -0.90
CA GLY A 132 3.15 -0.60 -0.32
C GLY A 132 2.04 -0.82 -1.35
N GLU A 133 0.81 -0.79 -0.88
CA GLU A 133 -0.39 -1.09 -1.66
C GLU A 133 -1.60 -0.32 -1.12
N PHE A 134 -2.67 -0.27 -1.92
CA PHE A 134 -3.96 0.25 -1.44
C PHE A 134 -4.85 -0.87 -0.91
N LYS A 135 -5.51 -0.58 0.21
CA LYS A 135 -6.57 -1.38 0.83
C LYS A 135 -7.73 -0.47 1.16
N ASP A 136 -8.93 -0.83 0.71
CA ASP A 136 -10.17 -0.13 1.03
C ASP A 136 -10.12 1.40 0.81
N GLY A 137 -9.50 1.81 -0.31
CA GLY A 137 -9.37 3.24 -0.68
C GLY A 137 -8.26 4.00 0.04
N ARG A 138 -7.47 3.33 0.89
CA ARG A 138 -6.32 3.91 1.59
C ARG A 138 -5.03 3.27 1.14
N GLY A 139 -4.06 4.09 0.72
CA GLY A 139 -2.73 3.64 0.34
C GLY A 139 -1.77 3.81 1.51
N GLU A 140 -1.01 2.77 1.85
CA GLU A 140 0.06 2.88 2.85
C GLU A 140 1.36 2.28 2.30
N PHE A 141 2.44 3.05 2.42
CA PHE A 141 3.75 2.75 1.86
C PHE A 141 4.81 2.99 2.91
N TYR A 142 5.79 2.10 2.97
CA TYR A 142 6.79 2.09 4.05
C TYR A 142 8.19 1.94 3.50
N ASP A 143 9.15 2.58 4.17
CA ASP A 143 10.56 2.27 4.04
C ASP A 143 11.27 2.35 5.40
N GLN A 144 12.57 2.08 5.34
CA GLN A 144 13.50 2.34 6.41
C GLN A 144 14.69 3.11 5.82
N GLU A 145 15.03 4.25 6.42
CA GLU A 145 16.13 5.10 5.97
C GLU A 145 16.90 5.71 7.13
N VAL A 146 18.03 6.35 6.81
CA VAL A 146 18.85 7.08 7.79
C VAL A 146 18.49 8.56 7.77
N PHE A 147 18.02 9.06 8.91
CA PHE A 147 17.71 10.47 9.13
C PHE A 147 18.49 10.98 10.36
N ASP A 148 19.26 12.04 10.18
CA ASP A 148 20.14 12.61 11.23
C ASP A 148 21.00 11.55 11.95
N GLY A 149 21.59 10.63 11.18
CA GLY A 149 22.47 9.58 11.69
C GLY A 149 21.76 8.41 12.41
N ARG A 150 20.43 8.39 12.41
CA ARG A 150 19.61 7.35 13.04
C ARG A 150 18.76 6.64 12.01
N THR A 151 18.59 5.33 12.16
CA THR A 151 17.64 4.58 11.34
C THR A 151 16.21 4.87 11.82
N ILE A 152 15.34 5.28 10.90
CA ILE A 152 13.92 5.56 11.14
C ILE A 152 13.05 4.73 10.20
N LEU A 153 11.77 4.60 10.54
CA LEU A 153 10.75 4.17 9.58
C LEU A 153 10.05 5.39 8.99
N VAL A 154 9.80 5.35 7.69
CA VAL A 154 8.98 6.33 6.98
C VAL A 154 7.68 5.66 6.58
N ARG A 155 6.57 6.38 6.76
CA ARG A 155 5.25 5.97 6.27
C ARG A 155 4.64 7.07 5.43
N ASN A 156 4.28 6.70 4.20
CA ASN A 156 3.52 7.50 3.27
C ASN A 156 2.07 6.98 3.24
N VAL A 157 1.11 7.89 3.38
CA VAL A 157 -0.32 7.56 3.43
C VAL A 157 -1.06 8.36 2.37
N TRP A 158 -1.88 7.68 1.58
CA TRP A 158 -2.89 8.28 0.72
C TRP A 158 -4.27 8.00 1.29
N SER A 159 -5.08 9.06 1.47
CA SER A 159 -6.40 8.98 2.10
C SER A 159 -7.33 10.08 1.58
N ASP A 160 -8.60 10.06 2.00
CA ASP A 160 -9.62 11.03 1.64
C ASP A 160 -9.72 11.26 0.12
N ILE A 161 -9.61 10.17 -0.64
CA ILE A 161 -9.57 10.19 -2.10
C ILE A 161 -10.99 10.29 -2.64
N THR A 162 -11.22 11.32 -3.43
CA THR A 162 -12.42 11.53 -4.23
C THR A 162 -12.05 11.78 -5.69
N ALA A 163 -13.02 12.02 -6.55
CA ALA A 163 -12.75 12.42 -7.93
C ALA A 163 -11.94 13.72 -8.02
N ASP A 164 -12.15 14.64 -7.08
CA ASP A 164 -11.68 16.02 -7.13
C ASP A 164 -10.71 16.38 -5.98
N SER A 165 -10.43 15.47 -5.06
CA SER A 165 -9.50 15.69 -3.94
C SER A 165 -8.75 14.45 -3.50
N CYS A 166 -7.57 14.62 -2.93
CA CYS A 166 -6.90 13.57 -2.15
C CYS A 166 -5.99 14.18 -1.08
N ARG A 167 -5.67 13.37 -0.07
CA ARG A 167 -4.74 13.73 1.01
C ARG A 167 -3.53 12.79 0.99
N PHE A 168 -2.34 13.36 1.04
CA PHE A 168 -1.09 12.67 1.24
C PHE A 168 -0.43 13.09 2.56
N GLU A 169 0.04 12.11 3.34
CA GLU A 169 0.80 12.36 4.57
C GLU A 169 2.10 11.55 4.58
N GLN A 170 3.18 12.17 5.07
CA GLN A 170 4.40 11.48 5.47
C GLN A 170 4.52 11.52 6.99
N SER A 171 4.90 10.40 7.59
CA SER A 171 5.22 10.28 9.01
C SER A 171 6.55 9.59 9.23
N PHE A 172 7.26 9.99 10.28
CA PHE A 172 8.47 9.33 10.75
C PHE A 172 8.23 8.60 12.07
N SER A 173 8.99 7.54 12.29
CA SER A 173 9.04 6.82 13.56
C SER A 173 10.48 6.45 13.88
N ASP A 174 10.95 6.76 15.09
CA ASP A 174 12.26 6.38 15.60
C ASP A 174 12.19 5.31 16.72
N ASP A 175 11.00 4.73 16.96
CA ASP A 175 10.74 3.73 18.00
C ASP A 175 10.26 2.37 17.45
N GLY A 176 10.50 2.13 16.16
CA GLY A 176 10.10 0.90 15.47
C GLY A 176 8.62 0.86 15.10
N GLY A 177 7.99 2.01 14.88
CA GLY A 177 6.61 2.13 14.40
C GLY A 177 5.56 2.11 15.51
N LYS A 178 5.95 2.24 16.79
CA LYS A 178 5.01 2.31 17.92
C LYS A 178 4.33 3.68 17.96
N THR A 179 5.08 4.73 17.67
CA THR A 179 4.57 6.09 17.49
C THR A 179 4.98 6.64 16.12
N TRP A 180 4.17 7.57 15.59
CA TRP A 180 4.36 8.16 14.28
C TRP A 180 4.16 9.67 14.36
N GLU A 181 5.19 10.44 14.00
CA GLU A 181 5.13 11.89 13.89
C GLU A 181 4.87 12.29 12.44
N VAL A 182 3.68 12.83 12.16
CA VAL A 182 3.36 13.40 10.85
C VAL A 182 4.25 14.61 10.63
N ASN A 183 5.00 14.63 9.53
CA ASN A 183 5.94 15.70 9.20
C ASN A 183 5.69 16.35 7.83
N TRP A 184 4.78 15.79 7.04
CA TRP A 184 4.36 16.34 5.75
C TRP A 184 2.88 16.05 5.54
N ILE A 185 2.13 17.06 5.13
CA ILE A 185 0.71 16.97 4.79
C ILE A 185 0.49 17.73 3.50
N ALA A 186 0.07 17.05 2.44
CA ALA A 186 -0.40 17.65 1.20
C ALA A 186 -1.90 17.35 1.01
N VAL A 187 -2.67 18.38 0.70
CA VAL A 187 -4.07 18.25 0.26
C VAL A 187 -4.14 18.77 -1.16
N ASP A 188 -4.51 17.88 -2.08
CA ASP A 188 -4.62 18.16 -3.49
C ASP A 188 -6.08 18.34 -3.88
N THR A 189 -6.38 19.39 -4.65
CA THR A 189 -7.69 19.64 -5.26
C THR A 189 -7.53 19.73 -6.78
N ARG A 190 -8.35 18.99 -7.52
CA ARG A 190 -8.25 18.90 -8.98
C ARG A 190 -8.50 20.28 -9.61
N VAL A 191 -7.65 20.66 -10.56
CA VAL A 191 -7.92 21.81 -11.44
C VAL A 191 -8.92 21.33 -12.50
N LYS A 192 -10.11 21.92 -12.52
CA LYS A 192 -11.11 21.68 -13.57
C LYS A 192 -10.69 22.44 -14.82
N GLU A 193 -10.67 21.75 -15.94
CA GLU A 193 -10.51 22.35 -17.27
C GLU A 193 -11.73 23.20 -17.65
#